data_AF-A0A7S1PWD9-F1
#
_entry.id   AF-A0A7S1PWD9-F1
#
_cell.length_a   1.000
_cell.length_b   1.000
_cell.length_c   1.000
_cell.angle_alpha   90.00
_cell.angle_beta   90.00
_cell.angle_gamma   90.00
#
_symmetry.space_group_name_H-M   'P 1'
#
loop_
_entity.id
_entity.type
_entity.pdbx_description
1 polymer ?
#
loop_
_entity_poly.entity_id
_entity_poly.type
_entity_poly.pdbx_seq_one_letter_code
_entity_poly.pdbx_strand_id
1 'polypeptide(L)'
;MAQYAGLSLFDIYARKCEELHCKRNSALAAQLPKKPDYFEAPTSLDLSNNFVGPKGLLAVLEVVRCCTGLISLDVQDQQMTNDSVQAICDVLQHHPSVTTLNVSNNPITIEAGRAILDLVRANPRLERVHLQNTGMRSVMTGAISVQLSKNREAKKPAARAEGT
;
A
#
# COMPACT_ATOMS: atom_id res chain seq x y z
N MET A 1 10.72 7.38 -14.12
CA MET A 1 9.52 8.10 -14.62
C MET A 1 9.40 8.09 -16.15
N ALA A 2 10.48 8.12 -16.94
CA ALA A 2 10.38 8.14 -18.41
C ALA A 2 9.84 6.86 -19.08
N GLN A 3 9.88 5.71 -18.39
CA GLN A 3 9.50 4.41 -18.99
C GLN A 3 8.00 4.17 -19.17
N TYR A 4 7.16 5.01 -18.54
CA TYR A 4 5.68 4.87 -18.55
C TYR A 4 4.96 6.11 -19.09
N ALA A 5 5.67 7.02 -19.75
CA ALA A 5 5.07 8.21 -20.33
C ALA A 5 4.01 7.82 -21.38
N GLY A 6 2.78 8.33 -21.21
CA GLY A 6 1.66 8.06 -22.12
C GLY A 6 1.01 6.68 -21.98
N LEU A 7 1.38 5.89 -20.96
CA LEU A 7 0.74 4.62 -20.66
C LEU A 7 -0.31 4.77 -19.56
N SER A 8 -1.43 4.05 -19.69
CA SER A 8 -2.43 3.98 -18.62
C SER A 8 -1.96 3.10 -17.48
N LEU A 9 -2.57 3.25 -16.28
CA LEU A 9 -2.27 2.37 -15.14
C LEU A 9 -2.51 0.90 -15.50
N PHE A 10 -3.52 0.61 -16.34
CA PHE A 10 -3.75 -0.73 -16.86
C PHE A 10 -2.58 -1.23 -17.73
N ASP A 11 -2.03 -0.39 -18.60
CA ASP A 11 -0.92 -0.78 -19.47
C ASP A 11 0.37 -1.00 -18.68
N ILE A 12 0.62 -0.18 -17.66
CA ILE A 12 1.73 -0.35 -16.72
C ILE A 12 1.60 -1.71 -16.02
N TYR A 13 0.41 -2.01 -15.50
CA TYR A 13 0.11 -3.29 -14.87
C TYR A 13 0.33 -4.47 -15.82
N ALA A 14 -0.25 -4.40 -17.03
CA ALA A 14 -0.16 -5.45 -18.03
C ALA A 14 1.29 -5.72 -18.43
N ARG A 15 2.07 -4.67 -18.70
CA ARG A 15 3.48 -4.76 -19.06
C ARG A 15 4.32 -5.38 -17.95
N LYS A 16 4.08 -5.00 -16.68
CA LYS A 16 4.77 -5.63 -15.55
C LYS A 16 4.37 -7.07 -15.33
N CYS A 17 3.11 -7.44 -15.55
CA CYS A 17 2.71 -8.84 -15.50
C CYS A 17 3.39 -9.68 -16.58
N GLU A 18 3.54 -9.15 -17.80
CA GLU A 18 4.27 -9.82 -18.89
C GLU A 18 5.76 -9.98 -18.57
N GLU A 19 6.40 -8.92 -18.08
CA GLU A 19 7.82 -8.92 -17.67
C GLU A 19 8.10 -9.94 -16.54
N LEU A 20 7.19 -10.05 -15.58
CA LEU A 20 7.31 -10.99 -14.46
C LEU A 20 6.80 -12.39 -14.78
N HIS A 21 6.30 -12.61 -16.00
CA HIS A 21 5.66 -13.85 -16.43
C HIS A 21 4.57 -14.33 -15.46
N CYS A 22 3.70 -13.41 -15.00
CA CYS A 22 2.58 -13.72 -14.12
C CYS A 22 1.23 -13.46 -14.78
N LYS A 23 0.21 -14.21 -14.36
CA LYS A 23 -1.16 -14.01 -14.85
C LYS A 23 -1.71 -12.71 -14.27
N ARG A 24 -2.24 -11.85 -15.14
CA ARG A 24 -2.94 -10.63 -14.75
C ARG A 24 -4.16 -10.99 -13.90
N ASN A 25 -4.30 -10.33 -12.76
CA ASN A 25 -5.48 -10.42 -11.92
C ASN A 25 -6.61 -9.62 -12.57
N SER A 26 -7.73 -10.28 -12.87
CA SER A 26 -8.87 -9.66 -13.56
C SER A 26 -9.60 -8.62 -12.72
N ALA A 27 -9.65 -8.79 -11.40
CA ALA A 27 -10.30 -7.84 -10.50
C ALA A 27 -9.51 -6.54 -10.39
N LEU A 28 -8.18 -6.63 -10.27
CA LEU A 28 -7.31 -5.46 -10.33
C LEU A 28 -7.41 -4.77 -11.70
N ALA A 29 -7.27 -5.54 -12.78
CA ALA A 29 -7.37 -5.04 -14.15
C ALA A 29 -8.68 -4.27 -14.44
N ALA A 30 -9.78 -4.61 -13.76
CA ALA A 30 -11.05 -3.91 -13.87
C ALA A 30 -11.09 -2.58 -13.12
N GLN A 31 -10.32 -2.43 -12.05
CA GLN A 31 -10.22 -1.19 -11.26
C GLN A 31 -9.28 -0.15 -11.88
N LEU A 32 -8.40 -0.57 -12.81
CA LEU A 32 -7.41 0.32 -13.40
C LEU A 32 -7.96 1.08 -14.61
N PRO A 33 -7.76 2.40 -14.69
CA PRO A 33 -8.12 3.17 -15.87
C PRO A 33 -7.27 2.71 -17.05
N LYS A 34 -7.93 2.49 -18.19
CA LYS A 34 -7.30 2.12 -19.47
C LYS A 34 -6.92 3.33 -20.33
N LYS A 35 -7.24 4.54 -19.88
CA LYS A 35 -6.91 5.78 -20.56
C LYS A 35 -5.71 6.45 -19.87
N PRO A 36 -4.67 6.86 -20.62
CA PRO A 36 -3.43 7.39 -20.05
C PRO A 36 -3.58 8.77 -19.38
N ASP A 37 -4.55 9.59 -19.81
CA ASP A 37 -4.75 10.97 -19.33
C ASP A 37 -5.98 11.14 -18.43
N TYR A 38 -6.51 10.05 -17.87
CA TYR A 38 -7.74 10.12 -17.07
C TYR A 38 -7.42 10.57 -15.64
N PHE A 39 -7.91 11.75 -15.27
CA PHE A 39 -7.69 12.39 -13.96
C PHE A 39 -8.29 11.64 -12.75
N GLU A 40 -9.06 10.57 -12.98
CA GLU A 40 -9.65 9.72 -11.93
C GLU A 40 -8.81 8.44 -11.75
N ALA A 41 -7.56 8.59 -11.33
CA ALA A 41 -6.81 7.46 -10.79
C ALA A 41 -7.53 6.93 -9.53
N PRO A 42 -7.56 5.60 -9.29
CA PRO A 42 -8.27 5.04 -8.16
C PRO A 42 -7.69 5.56 -6.85
N THR A 43 -8.56 6.09 -5.99
CA THR A 43 -8.19 6.52 -4.63
C THR A 43 -8.11 5.35 -3.66
N SER A 44 -8.72 4.23 -3.99
CA SER A 44 -8.64 2.98 -3.24
C SER A 44 -8.35 1.82 -4.18
N LEU A 45 -7.43 0.95 -3.76
CA LEU A 45 -7.17 -0.30 -4.46
C LEU A 45 -7.50 -1.46 -3.53
N ASP A 46 -8.53 -2.21 -3.88
CA ASP A 46 -8.98 -3.38 -3.12
C ASP A 46 -8.58 -4.67 -3.83
N LEU A 47 -7.69 -5.42 -3.20
CA LEU A 47 -7.24 -6.73 -3.64
C LEU A 47 -7.70 -7.85 -2.71
N SER A 48 -8.58 -7.55 -1.75
CA SER A 48 -9.11 -8.56 -0.84
C SER A 48 -9.74 -9.73 -1.62
N ASN A 49 -9.51 -10.96 -1.15
CA ASN A 49 -10.01 -12.20 -1.75
C ASN A 49 -9.60 -12.48 -3.21
N ASN A 50 -8.63 -11.75 -3.75
CA ASN A 50 -8.16 -11.89 -5.12
C ASN A 50 -6.71 -12.33 -5.12
N PHE A 51 -6.42 -13.62 -4.90
CA PHE A 51 -5.03 -14.08 -4.77
C PHE A 51 -4.18 -13.63 -5.96
N VAL A 52 -3.30 -12.66 -5.71
CA VAL A 52 -2.42 -12.06 -6.72
C VAL A 52 -1.10 -12.84 -6.82
N GLY A 53 -0.67 -13.45 -5.71
CA GLY A 53 0.62 -14.13 -5.57
C GLY A 53 1.82 -13.18 -5.53
N PRO A 54 3.02 -13.67 -5.16
CA PRO A 54 4.19 -12.81 -4.92
C PRO A 54 4.63 -11.99 -6.15
N LYS A 55 4.64 -12.61 -7.33
CA LYS A 55 5.01 -11.94 -8.58
C LYS A 55 3.96 -10.92 -9.03
N GLY A 56 2.68 -11.28 -8.91
CA GLY A 56 1.61 -10.36 -9.24
C GLY A 56 1.61 -9.14 -8.32
N LEU A 57 1.95 -9.32 -7.03
CA LEU A 57 2.07 -8.23 -6.07
C LEU A 57 3.12 -7.21 -6.50
N LEU A 58 4.28 -7.65 -7.02
CA LEU A 58 5.28 -6.74 -7.58
C LEU A 58 4.72 -5.91 -8.75
N ALA A 59 3.89 -6.52 -9.60
CA ALA A 59 3.22 -5.77 -10.66
C ALA A 59 2.20 -4.76 -10.10
N VAL A 60 1.46 -5.12 -9.04
CA VAL A 60 0.56 -4.18 -8.33
C VAL A 60 1.35 -3.01 -7.76
N LEU A 61 2.49 -3.29 -7.14
CA LEU A 61 3.32 -2.28 -6.49
C LEU A 61 3.83 -1.22 -7.48
N GLU A 62 4.07 -1.61 -8.73
CA GLU A 62 4.42 -0.66 -9.77
C GLU A 62 3.25 0.27 -10.12
N VAL A 63 2.02 -0.27 -10.15
CA VAL A 63 0.81 0.54 -10.31
C VAL A 63 0.64 1.50 -9.14
N VAL A 64 0.82 1.03 -7.92
CA VAL A 64 0.77 1.84 -6.70
C VAL A 64 1.79 2.97 -6.79
N ARG A 65 3.04 2.68 -7.17
CA ARG A 65 4.10 3.70 -7.34
C ARG A 65 3.72 4.81 -8.33
N CYS A 66 3.02 4.47 -9.41
CA CYS A 66 2.56 5.44 -10.41
C CYS A 66 1.27 6.16 -10.00
N CYS A 67 0.46 5.57 -9.13
CA CYS A 67 -0.83 6.11 -8.71
C CYS A 67 -0.67 7.09 -7.54
N THR A 68 -0.15 8.29 -7.80
CA THR A 68 0.11 9.32 -6.78
C THR A 68 -1.13 9.87 -6.07
N GLY A 69 -2.33 9.51 -6.51
CA GLY A 69 -3.60 9.84 -5.87
C GLY A 69 -4.16 8.74 -4.95
N LEU A 70 -3.48 7.59 -4.83
CA LEU A 70 -3.96 6.46 -4.02
C LEU A 70 -3.97 6.81 -2.53
N ILE A 71 -5.10 6.62 -1.86
CA ILE A 71 -5.33 6.93 -0.44
C ILE A 71 -5.33 5.65 0.40
N SER A 72 -5.93 4.57 -0.12
CA SER A 72 -6.05 3.28 0.57
C SER A 72 -5.59 2.11 -0.29
N LEU A 73 -4.82 1.21 0.31
CA LEU A 73 -4.41 -0.05 -0.27
C LEU A 73 -4.88 -1.20 0.62
N ASP A 74 -5.72 -2.07 0.07
CA ASP A 74 -6.18 -3.28 0.74
C ASP A 74 -5.59 -4.52 0.07
N VAL A 75 -4.78 -5.26 0.82
CA VAL A 75 -4.16 -6.54 0.44
C VAL A 75 -4.50 -7.63 1.46
N GLN A 76 -5.70 -7.55 2.03
CA GLN A 76 -6.22 -8.55 2.95
C GLN A 76 -6.35 -9.93 2.29
N ASP A 77 -6.03 -10.98 3.05
CA ASP A 77 -6.19 -12.39 2.63
C ASP A 77 -5.52 -12.69 1.28
N GLN A 78 -4.25 -12.34 1.17
CA GLN A 78 -3.41 -12.51 -0.02
C GLN A 78 -2.32 -13.58 0.16
N GLN A 79 -2.36 -14.31 1.28
CA GLN A 79 -1.30 -15.25 1.71
C GLN A 79 0.10 -14.62 1.63
N MET A 80 0.22 -13.36 2.04
CA MET A 80 1.48 -12.62 1.93
C MET A 80 2.59 -13.21 2.80
N THR A 81 3.80 -13.22 2.26
CA THR A 81 5.04 -13.53 2.98
C THR A 81 5.64 -12.27 3.62
N ASN A 82 6.62 -12.43 4.53
CA ASN A 82 7.36 -11.29 5.10
C ASN A 82 8.02 -10.43 3.99
N ASP A 83 8.62 -11.07 2.98
CA ASP A 83 9.25 -10.38 1.84
C ASP A 83 8.24 -9.54 1.04
N SER A 84 7.03 -10.08 0.89
CA SER A 84 5.94 -9.39 0.21
C SER A 84 5.56 -8.10 0.95
N VAL A 85 5.50 -8.14 2.29
CA VAL A 85 5.25 -6.96 3.12
C VAL A 85 6.41 -5.97 3.03
N GLN A 86 7.65 -6.45 3.00
CA GLN A 86 8.81 -5.58 2.88
C GLN A 86 8.79 -4.81 1.54
N ALA A 87 8.45 -5.46 0.43
CA ALA A 87 8.28 -4.78 -0.86
C ALA A 87 7.17 -3.70 -0.82
N ILE A 88 6.06 -3.96 -0.12
CA ILE A 88 5.03 -2.92 0.12
C ILE A 88 5.63 -1.75 0.91
N CYS A 89 6.40 -2.03 1.96
CA CYS A 89 7.02 -1.00 2.78
C CYS A 89 7.96 -0.12 1.97
N ASP A 90 8.81 -0.70 1.13
CA ASP A 90 9.76 0.05 0.29
C ASP A 90 9.05 1.01 -0.69
N VAL A 91 7.89 0.61 -1.21
CA VAL A 91 7.09 1.45 -2.11
C VAL A 91 6.36 2.54 -1.33
N LEU A 92 5.72 2.17 -0.22
CA LEU A 92 4.90 3.09 0.57
C LEU A 92 5.71 4.09 1.38
N GLN A 93 6.98 3.79 1.70
CA GLN A 93 7.85 4.68 2.46
C GLN A 93 7.98 6.07 1.83
N HIS A 94 7.94 6.15 0.50
CA HIS A 94 8.05 7.40 -0.25
C HIS A 94 6.74 7.78 -0.96
N HIS A 95 5.65 7.07 -0.70
CA HIS A 95 4.40 7.30 -1.42
C HIS A 95 3.72 8.60 -0.95
N PRO A 96 3.32 9.48 -1.89
CA PRO A 96 2.89 10.84 -1.53
C PRO A 96 1.50 10.93 -0.90
N SER A 97 0.63 9.93 -1.07
CA SER A 97 -0.82 10.09 -0.74
C SER A 97 -1.44 8.99 0.11
N VAL A 98 -0.78 7.84 0.27
CA VAL A 98 -1.39 6.68 0.95
C VAL A 98 -1.47 6.97 2.44
N THR A 99 -2.67 6.79 3.00
CA THR A 99 -2.97 7.01 4.42
C THR A 99 -3.41 5.73 5.12
N THR A 100 -3.91 4.76 4.37
CA THR A 100 -4.48 3.51 4.91
C THR A 100 -3.90 2.30 4.19
N LEU A 101 -3.41 1.34 4.97
CA LEU A 101 -2.92 0.04 4.49
C LEU A 101 -3.64 -1.08 5.24
N ASN A 102 -4.22 -2.04 4.53
CA ASN A 102 -4.77 -3.25 5.13
C ASN A 102 -3.97 -4.49 4.72
N VAL A 103 -3.32 -5.14 5.69
CA VAL A 103 -2.58 -6.41 5.52
C VAL A 103 -3.16 -7.51 6.39
N SER A 104 -4.42 -7.37 6.83
CA SER A 104 -5.10 -8.33 7.70
C SER A 104 -5.26 -9.69 7.03
N ASN A 105 -5.49 -10.75 7.81
CA ASN A 105 -5.67 -12.11 7.32
C ASN A 105 -4.50 -12.63 6.47
N ASN A 106 -3.27 -12.16 6.73
CA ASN A 106 -2.08 -12.67 6.07
C ASN A 106 -1.17 -13.39 7.08
N PRO A 107 -0.44 -14.45 6.68
CA PRO A 107 0.46 -15.21 7.53
C PRO A 107 1.80 -14.48 7.78
N ILE A 108 1.73 -13.20 8.14
CA ILE A 108 2.88 -12.32 8.36
C ILE A 108 3.31 -12.37 9.81
N THR A 109 4.62 -12.28 10.05
CA THR A 109 5.23 -12.48 11.37
C THR A 109 5.78 -11.18 11.96
N ILE A 110 6.49 -11.28 13.08
CA ILE A 110 7.14 -10.13 13.75
C ILE A 110 8.14 -9.43 12.82
N GLU A 111 8.79 -10.14 11.90
CA GLU A 111 9.72 -9.55 10.94
C GLU A 111 9.01 -8.55 10.02
N ALA A 112 7.89 -8.96 9.43
CA ALA A 112 7.02 -8.06 8.68
C ALA A 112 6.51 -6.89 9.54
N GLY A 113 6.19 -7.15 10.81
CA GLY A 113 5.80 -6.11 11.77
C GLY A 113 6.88 -5.05 12.00
N ARG A 114 8.17 -5.42 12.00
CA ARG A 114 9.28 -4.46 12.08
C ARG A 114 9.34 -3.58 10.85
N ALA A 115 9.23 -4.18 9.65
CA ALA A 115 9.20 -3.43 8.40
C ALA A 115 8.02 -2.42 8.36
N ILE A 116 6.83 -2.84 8.81
CA ILE A 116 5.66 -1.94 8.92
C ILE A 116 5.92 -0.83 9.94
N LEU A 117 6.53 -1.13 11.08
CA LEU A 117 6.85 -0.10 12.08
C LEU A 117 7.81 0.95 11.52
N ASP A 118 8.85 0.52 10.79
CA ASP A 118 9.81 1.42 10.17
C ASP A 118 9.19 2.22 9.02
N LEU A 119 8.30 1.60 8.22
CA LEU A 119 7.47 2.29 7.23
C LEU A 119 6.65 3.43 7.87
N VAL A 120 5.93 3.13 8.96
CA VAL A 120 5.06 4.13 9.61
C VAL A 120 5.89 5.26 10.25
N ARG A 121 7.12 4.98 10.70
CA ARG A 121 8.06 6.01 11.17
C ARG A 121 8.57 6.89 10.04
N ALA A 122 8.88 6.29 8.90
CA ALA A 122 9.46 6.99 7.75
C ALA A 122 8.41 7.77 6.95
N ASN A 123 7.16 7.30 6.91
CA ASN A 123 6.06 7.97 6.23
C ASN A 123 4.96 8.41 7.22
N PRO A 124 4.99 9.68 7.69
CA PRO A 124 3.99 10.20 8.62
C PRO A 124 2.59 10.38 8.00
N ARG A 125 2.43 10.18 6.69
CA ARG A 125 1.11 10.24 6.03
C ARG A 125 0.28 8.98 6.29
N LEU A 126 0.92 7.85 6.60
CA LEU A 126 0.23 6.63 7.01
C LEU A 126 -0.40 6.83 8.40
N GLU A 127 -1.72 6.77 8.42
CA GLU A 127 -2.55 7.01 9.61
C GLU A 127 -3.19 5.73 10.13
N ARG A 128 -3.42 4.75 9.25
CA ARG A 128 -4.14 3.51 9.57
C ARG A 128 -3.43 2.33 8.94
N VAL A 129 -3.12 1.34 9.77
CA VAL A 129 -2.66 0.03 9.31
C VAL A 129 -3.52 -1.03 9.98
N HIS A 130 -4.21 -1.84 9.17
CA HIS A 130 -5.01 -2.96 9.65
C HIS A 130 -4.15 -4.23 9.67
N LEU A 131 -4.07 -4.85 10.85
CA LEU A 131 -3.17 -5.97 11.17
C LEU A 131 -3.94 -7.15 11.79
N GLN A 132 -5.26 -7.20 11.58
CA GLN A 132 -6.15 -8.19 12.20
C GLN A 132 -5.82 -9.59 11.70
N ASN A 133 -5.91 -10.60 12.56
CA ASN A 133 -5.66 -12.01 12.21
C ASN A 133 -4.33 -12.22 11.46
N THR A 134 -3.26 -11.67 12.01
CA THR A 134 -1.88 -11.87 11.52
C THR A 134 -1.07 -12.68 12.54
N GLY A 135 0.04 -13.29 12.12
CA GLY A 135 0.97 -14.00 13.02
C GLY A 135 1.81 -13.09 13.91
N MET A 136 1.46 -11.80 14.02
CA MET A 136 2.20 -10.83 14.82
C MET A 136 1.81 -10.89 16.29
N ARG A 137 2.82 -10.78 17.16
CA ARG A 137 2.60 -10.62 18.60
C ARG A 137 1.94 -9.27 18.92
N SER A 138 1.06 -9.27 19.93
CA SER A 138 0.35 -8.10 20.44
C SER A 138 1.25 -6.89 20.77
N VAL A 139 2.48 -7.14 21.25
CA VAL A 139 3.43 -6.05 21.55
C VAL A 139 3.83 -5.26 20.29
N MET A 140 4.03 -5.95 19.16
CA MET A 140 4.41 -5.32 17.90
C MET A 140 3.26 -4.50 17.32
N THR A 141 2.04 -5.05 17.32
CA THR A 141 0.85 -4.33 16.85
C THR A 141 0.55 -3.12 17.73
N GLY A 142 0.82 -3.21 19.04
CA GLY A 142 0.78 -2.08 19.98
C GLY A 142 1.77 -0.98 19.60
N ALA A 143 3.04 -1.32 19.35
CA ALA A 143 4.06 -0.35 18.94
C ALA A 143 3.70 0.39 17.64
N ILE A 144 3.19 -0.34 16.64
CA ILE A 144 2.71 0.24 15.37
C ILE A 144 1.53 1.18 15.65
N SER A 145 0.57 0.77 16.48
CA SER A 145 -0.61 1.58 16.83
C SER A 145 -0.25 2.90 17.51
N VAL A 146 0.75 2.87 18.41
CA VAL A 146 1.29 4.08 19.06
C VAL A 146 1.99 4.99 18.05
N GLN A 147 2.73 4.45 17.09
CA GLN A 147 3.35 5.29 16.07
C GLN A 147 2.30 5.90 15.13
N LEU A 148 1.26 5.15 14.76
CA LEU A 148 0.16 5.65 13.95
C LEU A 148 -0.62 6.78 14.64
N SER A 149 -0.77 6.74 15.97
CA SER A 149 -1.40 7.86 16.69
C SER A 149 -0.57 9.14 16.59
N LYS A 150 0.76 9.03 16.72
CA LYS A 150 1.67 10.18 16.52
C LYS A 150 1.58 10.77 15.12
N ASN A 151 1.51 9.91 14.09
CA ASN A 151 1.35 10.37 12.70
C ASN A 151 0.04 11.16 12.50
N ARG A 152 -1.07 10.67 13.09
CA ARG A 152 -2.37 11.37 13.06
C ARG A 152 -2.33 12.71 13.79
N GLU A 153 -1.63 12.78 14.92
CA GLU A 153 -1.47 14.00 15.71
C GLU A 153 -0.61 15.04 14.97
N ALA A 154 0.48 14.61 14.33
CA ALA A 154 1.35 15.48 13.54
C ALA A 154 0.65 16.09 12.32
N LYS A 155 -0.41 15.44 11.81
CA LYS A 155 -1.22 15.93 10.69
C LYS A 155 -2.34 16.88 11.13
N LYS A 156 -2.77 16.87 12.40
CA LYS A 156 -3.71 17.90 12.86
C LYS A 156 -3.03 19.25 12.62
N PRO A 157 -3.65 20.19 11.88
CA PRO A 157 -3.14 21.54 11.83
C PRO A 157 -3.02 22.01 13.29
N ALA A 158 -1.94 22.72 13.61
CA ALA A 158 -1.73 23.36 14.91
C ALA A 158 -2.81 24.42 15.16
N ALA A 159 -4.07 24.00 15.33
CA ALA A 159 -5.15 24.82 15.81
C ALA A 159 -4.98 24.93 17.32
N ARG A 160 -4.09 25.85 17.74
CA ARG A 160 -4.22 26.72 18.91
C ARG A 160 -2.88 27.38 19.22
N ALA A 161 -2.63 28.49 18.55
CA ALA A 161 -1.64 29.48 19.00
C ALA A 161 -2.14 30.91 18.77
N GLU A 162 -3.41 31.20 19.04
CA GLU A 162 -3.96 32.57 19.19
C GLU A 162 -5.15 32.47 20.18
N GLY A 163 -5.33 33.29 21.20
CA GLY A 163 -4.61 34.48 21.64
C GLY A 163 -4.76 34.68 23.15
N THR A 164 -3.80 35.43 23.71
CA THR A 164 -3.93 36.17 24.97
C THR A 164 -4.08 37.63 24.60
#